data_AF-A0A951A5A1-F1
#
_entry.id   AF-A0A951A5A1-F1
#
_cell.length_a   1.000
_cell.length_b   1.000
_cell.length_c   1.000
_cell.angle_alpha   90.00
_cell.angle_beta   90.00
_cell.angle_gamma   90.00
#
_symmetry.space_group_name_H-M   'P 1'
#
loop_
_entity.id
_entity.type
_entity.pdbx_description
1 polymer ?
#
loop_
_entity_poly.entity_id
_entity_poly.type
_entity_poly.pdbx_seq_one_letter_code
_entity_poly.pdbx_strand_id
1 'polypeptide(L)'
;MKRRDVLALLGGAAAWRPLAVAAQQEAGNPRHIGVLLTRAAPVQLRMAAFEGGLRALGWTPDANLRIDYRIVEADRDQMRTAANEIVSLTPEAIVVQTTPMTRALRDATQTIPIVFVLVSDPIGDGIVASFAKPGGNITGFTDAEASLGSKWLQLLKEIAPSVTRAELLFNPDTAPRHGKLFLRPFEAAGHTLGVKTAPAEVHEVKDLETTLHTLAGPGGGLAVESDSFVDTHVGEIVSLAAQFALTAVYPTREYPEHGGLASYGSDSPDLFRRAASYVDKVLKGAKPAELPVQQPTKYNLVVNMKTAHTLGLTMPQAVLARADEVIE
;
A
#
# COMPACT_ATOMS: atom_id res chain seq x y z
N MET A 1 92.75 10.37 4.35
CA MET A 1 93.21 9.07 3.83
C MET A 1 92.53 7.94 4.62
N LYS A 2 92.18 6.84 3.92
CA LYS A 2 91.48 5.60 4.35
C LYS A 2 89.94 5.76 4.33
N ARG A 3 89.15 5.30 3.35
CA ARG A 3 88.99 4.02 2.60
C ARG A 3 88.78 2.81 3.51
N ARG A 4 87.59 2.17 3.36
CA ARG A 4 86.95 1.02 4.08
C ARG A 4 85.81 1.53 4.99
N ASP A 5 84.52 1.23 4.80
CA ASP A 5 83.88 -0.01 4.36
C ASP A 5 82.60 0.22 3.53
N VAL A 6 82.30 -0.77 2.67
CA VAL A 6 81.19 -0.80 1.70
C VAL A 6 80.36 -2.07 1.95
N LEU A 7 79.03 -1.91 1.91
CA LEU A 7 77.91 -2.88 1.83
C LEU A 7 77.25 -3.41 3.13
N ALA A 8 76.01 -2.95 3.36
CA ALA A 8 74.76 -3.76 3.45
C ALA A 8 73.57 -2.79 3.73
N LEU A 9 72.77 -2.44 2.71
CA LEU A 9 71.44 -3.00 2.39
C LEU A 9 70.24 -2.30 3.09
N LEU A 10 69.55 -1.49 2.27
CA LEU A 10 68.09 -1.25 2.16
C LEU A 10 67.25 -0.78 3.37
N GLY A 11 66.53 0.33 3.14
CA GLY A 11 65.13 0.47 3.57
C GLY A 11 64.81 1.73 4.36
N GLY A 12 64.19 2.74 3.72
CA GLY A 12 63.67 3.90 4.45
C GLY A 12 63.07 5.00 3.59
N ALA A 13 62.17 4.67 2.67
CA ALA A 13 61.32 5.66 2.01
C ALA A 13 59.91 5.61 2.62
N ALA A 14 59.50 6.76 3.15
CA ALA A 14 58.17 7.27 3.50
C ALA A 14 56.95 6.33 3.52
N ALA A 15 56.19 6.40 4.62
CA ALA A 15 54.73 6.22 4.57
C ALA A 15 54.06 7.23 5.50
N TRP A 16 53.49 8.28 4.90
CA TRP A 16 52.39 9.04 5.49
C TRP A 16 51.32 8.05 5.99
N ARG A 17 50.96 8.14 7.27
CA ARG A 17 49.82 7.40 7.81
C ARG A 17 48.54 8.00 7.18
N PRO A 18 47.68 7.21 6.53
CA PRO A 18 46.41 7.73 6.06
C PRO A 18 45.51 7.97 7.27
N LEU A 19 44.99 9.20 7.39
CA LEU A 19 43.90 9.58 8.29
C LEU A 19 42.58 8.81 8.01
N ALA A 20 42.56 7.93 7.00
CA ALA A 20 41.40 7.13 6.62
C ALA A 20 41.08 5.99 7.61
N VAL A 21 42.04 5.52 8.41
CA VAL A 21 41.79 4.38 9.33
C VAL A 21 40.97 4.79 10.56
N ALA A 22 40.96 6.08 10.93
CA ALA A 22 40.16 6.57 12.04
C ALA A 22 38.67 6.78 11.68
N ALA A 23 38.32 6.83 10.38
CA ALA A 23 36.92 6.97 9.93
C ALA A 23 36.18 5.63 9.81
N GLN A 24 36.89 4.50 9.88
CA GLN A 24 36.30 3.15 9.82
C GLN A 24 35.97 2.55 11.20
N GLN A 25 36.23 3.27 12.29
CA GLN A 25 35.95 2.82 13.66
C GLN A 25 34.65 3.39 14.27
N GLU A 26 33.85 4.11 13.49
CA GLU A 26 32.52 4.64 13.88
C GLU A 26 31.34 3.98 13.13
N ALA A 27 31.56 2.93 12.34
CA ALA A 27 30.46 2.14 11.82
C ALA A 27 29.92 1.25 12.95
N GLY A 28 29.05 1.82 13.79
CA GLY A 28 28.23 1.05 14.72
C GLY A 28 27.49 -0.08 14.00
N ASN A 29 27.02 -1.07 14.75
CA ASN A 29 26.24 -2.18 14.19
C ASN A 29 25.14 -1.63 13.26
N PRO A 30 24.93 -2.19 12.04
CA PRO A 30 23.94 -1.65 11.12
C PRO A 30 22.60 -1.45 11.81
N ARG A 31 21.96 -0.29 11.56
CA ARG A 31 20.64 0.02 12.12
C ARG A 31 19.67 -1.07 11.69
N HIS A 32 18.72 -1.43 12.54
CA HIS A 32 17.91 -2.63 12.32
C HIS A 32 16.43 -2.30 12.21
N ILE A 33 15.79 -2.71 11.12
CA ILE A 33 14.34 -2.60 10.95
C ILE A 33 13.71 -3.95 10.61
N GLY A 34 12.49 -4.16 11.11
CA GLY A 34 11.63 -5.27 10.70
C GLY A 34 10.59 -4.79 9.68
N VAL A 35 10.25 -5.61 8.69
CA VAL A 35 9.22 -5.27 7.69
C VAL A 35 8.24 -6.43 7.53
N LEU A 36 6.96 -6.18 7.84
CA LEU A 36 5.87 -7.15 7.79
C LEU A 36 4.91 -6.84 6.63
N LEU A 37 4.88 -7.69 5.61
CA LEU A 37 4.08 -7.50 4.40
C LEU A 37 3.16 -8.70 4.13
N THR A 38 2.13 -8.46 3.34
CA THR A 38 1.31 -9.55 2.76
C THR A 38 1.95 -10.02 1.46
N ARG A 39 1.78 -11.29 1.09
CA ARG A 39 2.23 -11.82 -0.21
C ARG A 39 1.43 -11.27 -1.41
N ALA A 40 0.25 -10.69 -1.17
CA ALA A 40 -0.60 -10.11 -2.21
C ALA A 40 0.18 -9.16 -3.15
N ALA A 41 -0.05 -9.31 -4.46
CA ALA A 41 0.59 -8.45 -5.46
C ALA A 41 0.20 -6.97 -5.27
N PRO A 42 1.08 -6.02 -5.63
CA PRO A 42 2.42 -6.18 -6.17
C PRO A 42 3.49 -5.98 -5.08
N VAL A 43 3.63 -6.94 -4.16
CA VAL A 43 4.57 -6.87 -3.03
C VAL A 43 6.00 -6.48 -3.44
N GLN A 44 6.50 -6.97 -4.58
CA GLN A 44 7.83 -6.66 -5.08
C GLN A 44 7.99 -5.18 -5.47
N LEU A 45 6.98 -4.58 -6.10
CA LEU A 45 7.00 -3.15 -6.46
C LEU A 45 6.98 -2.28 -5.21
N ARG A 46 6.18 -2.65 -4.20
CA ARG A 46 6.10 -1.97 -2.91
C ARG A 46 7.44 -2.03 -2.16
N MET A 47 8.07 -3.21 -2.10
CA MET A 47 9.40 -3.39 -1.53
C MET A 47 10.46 -2.55 -2.25
N ALA A 48 10.50 -2.62 -3.58
CA ALA A 48 11.45 -1.86 -4.39
C ALA A 48 11.29 -0.33 -4.20
N ALA A 49 10.04 0.15 -4.08
CA ALA A 49 9.75 1.56 -3.81
C ALA A 49 10.20 2.00 -2.41
N PHE A 50 9.96 1.17 -1.39
CA PHE A 50 10.42 1.42 -0.02
C PHE A 50 11.95 1.45 0.07
N GLU A 51 12.63 0.42 -0.45
CA GLU A 51 14.09 0.35 -0.47
C GLU A 51 14.72 1.46 -1.32
N GLY A 52 14.08 1.84 -2.43
CA GLY A 52 14.47 3.02 -3.22
C GLY A 52 14.39 4.31 -2.41
N GLY A 53 13.32 4.49 -1.63
CA GLY A 53 13.16 5.61 -0.71
C GLY A 53 14.23 5.64 0.38
N LEU A 54 14.53 4.48 0.97
CA LEU A 54 15.59 4.33 1.98
C LEU A 54 16.97 4.68 1.40
N ARG A 55 17.30 4.17 0.20
CA ARG A 55 18.56 4.48 -0.50
C ARG A 55 18.71 5.97 -0.80
N ALA A 56 17.64 6.63 -1.23
CA ALA A 56 17.64 8.07 -1.48
C ALA A 56 17.91 8.90 -0.20
N LEU A 57 17.65 8.34 0.98
CA LEU A 57 17.89 8.96 2.29
C LEU A 57 19.24 8.56 2.90
N GLY A 58 20.05 7.76 2.19
CA GLY A 58 21.36 7.31 2.62
C GLY A 58 21.37 5.98 3.38
N TRP A 59 20.24 5.28 3.47
CA TRP A 59 20.16 3.95 4.07
C TRP A 59 20.42 2.87 3.01
N THR A 60 21.49 2.10 3.18
CA THR A 60 21.92 1.06 2.25
C THR A 60 21.97 -0.28 2.98
N PRO A 61 21.19 -1.28 2.51
CA PRO A 61 21.26 -2.65 3.02
C PRO A 61 22.70 -3.16 3.06
N ASP A 62 23.04 -3.90 4.11
CA ASP A 62 24.35 -4.52 4.36
C ASP A 62 25.53 -3.56 4.54
N ALA A 63 25.31 -2.24 4.47
CA ALA A 63 26.30 -1.22 4.82
C ALA A 63 25.97 -0.55 6.15
N ASN A 64 24.79 0.09 6.26
CA ASN A 64 24.37 0.81 7.46
C ASN A 64 22.94 0.47 7.91
N LEU A 65 22.25 -0.39 7.17
CA LEU A 65 20.90 -0.86 7.48
C LEU A 65 20.82 -2.38 7.31
N ARG A 66 20.19 -3.06 8.27
CA ARG A 66 19.71 -4.43 8.17
C ARG A 66 18.18 -4.40 8.13
N ILE A 67 17.61 -5.13 7.16
CA ILE A 67 16.16 -5.26 6.99
C ILE A 67 15.77 -6.73 7.13
N ASP A 68 14.94 -7.08 8.11
CA ASP A 68 14.35 -8.41 8.23
C ASP A 68 12.90 -8.39 7.73
N TYR A 69 12.67 -9.00 6.57
CA TYR A 69 11.33 -9.15 6.00
C TYR A 69 10.61 -10.37 6.58
N ARG A 70 9.30 -10.24 6.78
CA ARG A 70 8.33 -11.33 6.87
C ARG A 70 7.20 -11.06 5.88
N ILE A 71 6.99 -12.00 4.96
CA ILE A 71 5.96 -11.92 3.92
C ILE A 71 5.03 -13.10 4.14
N VAL A 72 3.81 -12.81 4.60
CA VAL A 72 2.82 -13.82 5.00
C VAL A 72 1.60 -13.80 4.09
N GLU A 73 0.86 -14.90 4.08
CA GLU A 73 -0.46 -14.94 3.45
C GLU A 73 -1.48 -14.12 4.24
N ALA A 74 -2.65 -13.90 3.65
CA ALA A 74 -3.80 -13.23 4.29
C ALA A 74 -4.47 -14.10 5.39
N ASP A 75 -3.69 -14.74 6.26
CA ASP A 75 -4.14 -15.61 7.34
C ASP A 75 -3.87 -15.01 8.72
N ARG A 76 -4.87 -15.00 9.61
CA ARG A 76 -4.80 -14.31 10.91
C ARG A 76 -3.74 -14.89 11.84
N ASP A 77 -3.57 -16.20 11.87
CA ASP A 77 -2.63 -16.85 12.78
C ASP A 77 -1.20 -16.73 12.26
N GLN A 78 -1.00 -16.79 10.95
CA GLN A 78 0.28 -16.44 10.32
C GLN A 78 0.68 -14.99 10.59
N MET A 79 -0.25 -14.04 10.44
CA MET A 79 -0.01 -12.63 10.73
C MET A 79 0.41 -12.39 12.18
N ARG A 80 -0.29 -13.02 13.14
CA ARG A 80 0.07 -12.93 14.57
C ARG A 80 1.45 -13.53 14.85
N THR A 81 1.74 -14.68 14.25
CA THR A 81 3.05 -15.35 14.41
C THR A 81 4.18 -14.47 13.87
N ALA A 82 4.03 -13.94 12.66
CA ALA A 82 5.03 -13.07 12.04
C ALA A 82 5.22 -11.74 12.78
N ALA A 83 4.16 -11.18 13.36
CA ALA A 83 4.25 -10.01 14.25
C ALA A 83 5.14 -10.31 15.48
N ASN A 84 4.92 -11.43 16.15
CA ASN A 84 5.73 -11.85 17.29
C ASN A 84 7.18 -12.13 16.90
N GLU A 85 7.42 -12.80 15.77
CA GLU A 85 8.76 -13.02 15.24
C GLU A 85 9.50 -11.70 15.02
N ILE A 86 8.88 -10.72 14.34
CA ILE A 86 9.50 -9.41 14.11
C ILE A 86 9.80 -8.69 15.43
N VAL A 87 8.89 -8.72 16.41
CA VAL A 87 9.13 -8.10 17.72
C VAL A 87 10.30 -8.77 18.45
N SER A 88 10.41 -10.10 18.37
CA SER A 88 11.52 -10.87 18.97
C SER A 88 12.89 -10.55 18.40
N LEU A 89 12.96 -10.01 17.17
CA LEU A 89 14.20 -9.54 16.56
C LEU A 89 14.70 -8.23 17.19
N THR A 90 13.88 -7.59 18.04
CA THR A 90 14.16 -6.31 18.70
C THR A 90 14.62 -5.20 17.74
N PRO A 91 13.93 -4.98 16.61
CA PRO A 91 14.32 -3.93 15.67
C PRO A 91 14.09 -2.53 16.27
N GLU A 92 14.76 -1.55 15.69
CA GLU A 92 14.65 -0.14 16.09
C GLU A 92 13.40 0.53 15.51
N ALA A 93 12.86 -0.01 14.43
CA ALA A 93 11.57 0.35 13.86
C ALA A 93 10.95 -0.83 13.10
N ILE A 94 9.63 -0.86 13.03
CA ILE A 94 8.87 -1.83 12.26
C ILE A 94 8.07 -1.10 11.19
N VAL A 95 8.15 -1.57 9.95
CA VAL A 95 7.20 -1.22 8.89
C VAL A 95 6.20 -2.34 8.75
N VAL A 96 4.91 -2.01 8.72
CA VAL A 96 3.85 -3.00 8.62
C VAL A 96 2.81 -2.60 7.60
N GLN A 97 2.38 -3.55 6.79
CA GLN A 97 1.26 -3.38 5.86
C GLN A 97 -0.06 -3.81 6.53
N THR A 98 -1.19 -3.22 6.14
CA THR A 98 -2.56 -3.64 6.50
C THR A 98 -2.99 -3.42 7.96
N THR A 99 -4.31 -3.24 8.13
CA THR A 99 -4.95 -3.09 9.45
C THR A 99 -4.73 -4.30 10.36
N PRO A 100 -4.97 -5.56 9.94
CA PRO A 100 -4.86 -6.70 10.85
C PRO A 100 -3.44 -6.92 11.40
N MET A 101 -2.41 -6.76 10.57
CA MET A 101 -1.02 -6.92 11.02
C MET A 101 -0.58 -5.75 11.91
N THR A 102 -1.05 -4.53 11.63
CA THR A 102 -0.81 -3.38 12.51
C THR A 102 -1.43 -3.58 13.89
N ARG A 103 -2.64 -4.14 13.96
CA ARG A 103 -3.28 -4.52 15.24
C ARG A 103 -2.49 -5.60 15.96
N ALA A 104 -2.05 -6.65 15.26
CA ALA A 104 -1.23 -7.71 15.86
C ALA A 104 0.09 -7.17 16.46
N LEU A 105 0.76 -6.25 15.77
CA LEU A 105 1.97 -5.61 16.29
C LEU A 105 1.70 -4.67 17.47
N ARG A 106 0.61 -3.91 17.44
CA ARG A 106 0.19 -3.10 18.60
C ARG A 106 0.02 -3.99 19.83
N ASP A 107 -0.64 -5.13 19.68
CA ASP A 107 -0.87 -6.05 20.80
C ASP A 107 0.45 -6.71 21.28
N ALA A 108 1.41 -6.92 20.37
CA ALA A 108 2.72 -7.51 20.67
C ALA A 108 3.76 -6.53 21.24
N THR A 109 3.67 -5.22 20.94
CA THR A 109 4.60 -4.21 21.46
C THR A 109 4.01 -2.81 21.57
N GLN A 110 4.34 -2.14 22.67
CA GLN A 110 3.98 -0.74 22.96
C GLN A 110 5.19 0.21 22.93
N THR A 111 6.39 -0.32 22.64
CA THR A 111 7.65 0.42 22.76
C THR A 111 8.39 0.55 21.45
N ILE A 112 8.37 -0.48 20.59
CA ILE A 112 9.06 -0.43 19.30
C ILE A 112 8.27 0.52 18.38
N PRO A 113 8.90 1.52 17.75
CA PRO A 113 8.26 2.37 16.76
C PRO A 113 7.68 1.57 15.58
N ILE A 114 6.41 1.81 15.24
CA ILE A 114 5.71 1.17 14.13
C ILE A 114 5.28 2.24 13.13
N VAL A 115 5.68 2.04 11.86
CA VAL A 115 5.23 2.82 10.70
C VAL A 115 4.33 1.93 9.85
N PHE A 116 3.01 2.13 9.94
CA PHE A 116 2.07 1.40 9.10
C PHE A 116 1.97 1.98 7.70
N VAL A 117 1.60 1.14 6.74
CA VAL A 117 1.29 1.51 5.35
C VAL A 117 0.05 0.73 4.91
N LEU A 118 -0.86 1.37 4.17
CA LEU A 118 -2.13 0.77 3.73
C LEU A 118 -3.03 0.35 4.91
N VAL A 119 -3.29 1.29 5.83
CA VAL A 119 -4.26 1.13 6.92
C VAL A 119 -5.41 2.10 6.69
N SER A 120 -6.61 1.58 6.45
CA SER A 120 -7.71 2.37 5.93
C SER A 120 -8.38 3.27 6.98
N ASP A 121 -8.57 2.82 8.22
CA ASP A 121 -9.15 3.66 9.28
C ASP A 121 -8.40 3.51 10.62
N PRO A 122 -7.17 4.04 10.72
CA PRO A 122 -6.37 3.86 11.92
C PRO A 122 -6.98 4.55 13.16
N ILE A 123 -7.90 5.50 12.98
CA ILE A 123 -8.63 6.13 14.08
C ILE A 123 -9.79 5.23 14.54
N GLY A 124 -10.65 4.80 13.61
CA GLY A 124 -11.79 3.92 13.95
C GLY A 124 -11.35 2.58 14.51
N ASP A 125 -10.17 2.11 14.10
CA ASP A 125 -9.55 0.86 14.59
C ASP A 125 -8.79 1.02 15.92
N GLY A 126 -8.78 2.24 16.49
CA GLY A 126 -8.06 2.56 17.72
C GLY A 126 -6.55 2.31 17.62
N ILE A 127 -5.97 2.41 16.41
CA ILE A 127 -4.53 2.29 16.18
C ILE A 127 -3.83 3.60 16.54
N VAL A 128 -4.47 4.74 16.24
CA VAL A 128 -3.96 6.08 16.57
C VAL A 128 -5.09 6.96 17.14
N ALA A 129 -4.73 7.95 17.95
CA ALA A 129 -5.71 8.89 18.52
C ALA A 129 -6.24 9.90 17.49
N SER A 130 -5.39 10.37 16.58
CA SER A 130 -5.75 11.29 15.50
C SER A 130 -4.69 11.28 14.39
N PHE A 131 -5.02 11.85 13.23
CA PHE A 131 -4.02 12.01 12.17
C PHE A 131 -2.91 13.00 12.56
N ALA A 132 -3.24 14.15 13.17
CA ALA A 132 -2.23 15.16 13.51
C ALA A 132 -1.29 14.72 14.64
N LYS A 133 -1.82 13.95 15.61
CA LYS A 133 -1.08 13.47 16.79
C LYS A 133 -1.49 12.02 17.08
N PRO A 134 -0.72 11.03 16.63
CA PRO A 134 -1.07 9.63 16.81
C PRO A 134 -1.10 9.17 18.28
N GLY A 135 -0.26 9.76 19.12
CA GLY A 135 -0.29 9.61 20.59
C GLY A 135 0.48 8.43 21.18
N GLY A 136 1.00 7.49 20.37
CA GLY A 136 1.72 6.30 20.85
C GLY A 136 2.99 5.97 20.05
N ASN A 137 3.38 4.70 20.03
CA ASN A 137 4.51 4.20 19.23
C ASN A 137 4.13 3.92 17.76
N ILE A 138 2.91 4.22 17.34
CA ILE A 138 2.39 3.91 16.00
C ILE A 138 2.07 5.19 15.22
N THR A 139 2.52 5.25 13.98
CA THR A 139 2.18 6.28 12.97
C THR A 139 2.19 5.65 11.58
N GLY A 140 1.89 6.38 10.52
CA GLY A 140 2.03 5.83 9.18
C GLY A 140 1.22 6.53 8.09
N PHE A 141 0.86 5.72 7.10
CA PHE A 141 0.24 6.13 5.85
C PHE A 141 -1.06 5.36 5.63
N THR A 142 -2.18 6.07 5.55
CA THR A 142 -3.45 5.48 5.13
C THR A 142 -3.53 5.44 3.60
N ASP A 143 -4.25 4.45 3.08
CA ASP A 143 -4.62 4.27 1.68
C ASP A 143 -6.05 4.73 1.38
N ALA A 144 -6.84 5.01 2.41
CA ALA A 144 -8.24 5.33 2.28
C ALA A 144 -8.51 6.82 2.45
N GLU A 145 -9.23 7.37 1.48
CA GLU A 145 -9.92 8.64 1.60
C GLU A 145 -11.40 8.40 1.28
N ALA A 146 -12.30 8.72 2.20
CA ALA A 146 -13.73 8.44 2.05
C ALA A 146 -14.30 8.95 0.71
N SER A 147 -13.77 10.07 0.21
CA SER A 147 -14.17 10.67 -1.07
C SER A 147 -14.01 9.72 -2.28
N LEU A 148 -13.17 8.67 -2.19
CA LEU A 148 -13.02 7.66 -3.23
C LEU A 148 -14.36 6.98 -3.59
N GLY A 149 -15.24 6.75 -2.61
CA GLY A 149 -16.57 6.19 -2.87
C GLY A 149 -17.37 7.06 -3.84
N SER A 150 -17.37 8.39 -3.65
CA SER A 150 -18.00 9.31 -4.61
C SER A 150 -17.29 9.30 -5.97
N LYS A 151 -15.96 9.19 -5.98
CA LYS A 151 -15.15 9.20 -7.21
C LYS A 151 -15.38 7.96 -8.07
N TRP A 152 -15.52 6.78 -7.48
CA TRP A 152 -15.84 5.56 -8.22
C TRP A 152 -17.19 5.67 -8.93
N LEU A 153 -18.21 6.18 -8.26
CA LEU A 153 -19.52 6.37 -8.88
C LEU A 153 -19.51 7.46 -9.97
N GLN A 154 -18.77 8.55 -9.75
CA GLN A 154 -18.57 9.59 -10.78
C GLN A 154 -17.88 9.00 -12.01
N LEU A 155 -16.79 8.27 -11.83
CA LEU A 155 -16.06 7.62 -12.92
C LEU A 155 -16.95 6.62 -13.68
N LEU A 156 -17.71 5.80 -12.96
CA LEU A 156 -18.66 4.85 -13.52
C LEU A 156 -19.70 5.56 -14.41
N LYS A 157 -20.27 6.68 -13.93
CA LYS A 157 -21.27 7.47 -14.65
C LYS A 157 -20.68 8.22 -15.84
N GLU A 158 -19.44 8.70 -15.74
CA GLU A 158 -18.73 9.34 -16.85
C GLU A 158 -18.44 8.33 -17.97
N ILE A 159 -17.94 7.14 -17.63
CA ILE A 159 -17.64 6.06 -18.59
C ILE A 159 -18.92 5.54 -19.24
N ALA A 160 -19.95 5.30 -18.44
CA ALA A 160 -21.23 4.75 -18.89
C ALA A 160 -22.40 5.63 -18.41
N PRO A 161 -22.77 6.68 -19.18
CA PRO A 161 -23.87 7.58 -18.82
C PRO A 161 -25.23 6.88 -18.67
N SER A 162 -25.41 5.68 -19.23
CA SER A 162 -26.61 4.85 -19.10
C SER A 162 -26.77 4.18 -17.74
N VAL A 163 -25.75 4.21 -16.87
CA VAL A 163 -25.83 3.68 -15.50
C VAL A 163 -26.89 4.45 -14.71
N THR A 164 -27.89 3.74 -14.21
CA THR A 164 -29.02 4.26 -13.42
C THR A 164 -29.16 3.57 -12.07
N ARG A 165 -28.53 2.40 -11.90
CA ARG A 165 -28.29 1.77 -10.60
C ARG A 165 -26.82 1.35 -10.50
N ALA A 166 -26.25 1.45 -9.31
CA ALA A 166 -24.89 0.98 -9.07
C ALA A 166 -24.75 0.39 -7.67
N GLU A 167 -23.94 -0.65 -7.55
CA GLU A 167 -23.67 -1.28 -6.26
C GLU A 167 -22.20 -1.19 -5.89
N LEU A 168 -21.92 -1.02 -4.59
CA LEU A 168 -20.57 -1.03 -4.04
C LEU A 168 -20.30 -2.39 -3.41
N LEU A 169 -19.41 -3.18 -4.03
CA LEU A 169 -19.00 -4.51 -3.56
C LEU A 169 -17.95 -4.38 -2.47
N PHE A 170 -18.19 -5.04 -1.34
CA PHE A 170 -17.24 -5.15 -0.22
C PHE A 170 -17.57 -6.34 0.68
N ASN A 171 -16.61 -6.76 1.50
CA ASN A 171 -16.83 -7.73 2.56
C ASN A 171 -16.99 -7.02 3.92
N PRO A 172 -18.19 -7.04 4.55
CA PRO A 172 -18.45 -6.30 5.80
C PRO A 172 -17.61 -6.77 6.99
N ASP A 173 -17.02 -7.97 6.95
CA ASP A 173 -16.17 -8.51 8.01
C ASP A 173 -14.72 -7.99 7.94
N THR A 174 -14.30 -7.47 6.78
CA THR A 174 -12.92 -7.00 6.57
C THR A 174 -12.83 -5.55 6.10
N ALA A 175 -13.91 -5.00 5.55
CA ALA A 175 -14.00 -3.63 5.07
C ALA A 175 -13.96 -2.61 6.22
N PRO A 176 -13.30 -1.46 6.04
CA PRO A 176 -13.25 -0.41 7.06
C PRO A 176 -14.66 0.09 7.43
N ARG A 177 -14.94 0.09 8.74
CA ARG A 177 -16.26 0.43 9.30
C ARG A 177 -17.42 -0.41 8.71
N HIS A 178 -17.17 -1.67 8.36
CA HIS A 178 -18.16 -2.54 7.71
C HIS A 178 -18.69 -1.92 6.40
N GLY A 179 -17.79 -1.39 5.56
CA GLY A 179 -18.08 -0.71 4.28
C GLY A 179 -18.59 0.73 4.40
N LYS A 180 -18.97 1.19 5.60
CA LYS A 180 -19.57 2.53 5.79
C LYS A 180 -18.62 3.68 5.48
N LEU A 181 -17.30 3.44 5.42
CA LEU A 181 -16.32 4.47 5.10
C LEU A 181 -16.54 5.01 3.68
N PHE A 182 -16.78 4.12 2.70
CA PHE A 182 -16.94 4.50 1.30
C PHE A 182 -18.39 4.41 0.81
N LEU A 183 -19.22 3.54 1.39
CA LEU A 183 -20.63 3.42 1.01
C LEU A 183 -21.40 4.73 1.20
N ARG A 184 -21.19 5.45 2.32
CA ARG A 184 -21.86 6.73 2.58
C ARG A 184 -21.59 7.79 1.49
N PRO A 185 -20.33 8.11 1.15
CA PRO A 185 -20.03 9.03 0.06
C PRO A 185 -20.43 8.50 -1.32
N PHE A 186 -20.43 7.18 -1.53
CA PHE A 186 -20.97 6.55 -2.74
C PHE A 186 -22.48 6.82 -2.89
N GLU A 187 -23.27 6.59 -1.85
CA GLU A 187 -24.71 6.86 -1.83
C GLU A 187 -25.03 8.36 -1.99
N ALA A 188 -24.27 9.23 -1.31
CA ALA A 188 -24.42 10.68 -1.45
C ALA A 188 -24.16 11.16 -2.90
N ALA A 189 -23.17 10.57 -3.58
CA ALA A 189 -22.94 10.82 -4.99
C ALA A 189 -24.08 10.27 -5.87
N GLY A 190 -24.67 9.13 -5.51
CA GLY A 190 -25.83 8.56 -6.19
C GLY A 190 -27.02 9.50 -6.23
N HIS A 191 -27.35 10.10 -5.08
CA HIS A 191 -28.38 11.14 -5.00
C HIS A 191 -28.12 12.33 -5.93
N THR A 192 -26.86 12.76 -6.03
CA THR A 192 -26.47 13.91 -6.87
C THR A 192 -26.47 13.58 -8.35
N LEU A 193 -26.09 12.34 -8.72
CA LEU A 193 -25.94 11.88 -10.09
C LEU A 193 -27.20 11.20 -10.67
N GLY A 194 -28.26 11.07 -9.87
CA GLY A 194 -29.48 10.36 -10.26
C GLY A 194 -29.28 8.86 -10.45
N VAL A 195 -28.38 8.25 -9.67
CA VAL A 195 -28.09 6.80 -9.69
C VAL A 195 -28.60 6.18 -8.40
N LYS A 196 -29.40 5.12 -8.51
CA LYS A 196 -29.83 4.32 -7.35
C LYS A 196 -28.64 3.50 -6.85
N THR A 197 -28.23 3.73 -5.61
CA THR A 197 -27.09 3.06 -5.01
C THR A 197 -27.53 2.03 -3.97
N ALA A 198 -26.81 0.92 -3.88
CA ALA A 198 -26.98 -0.08 -2.82
C ALA A 198 -25.63 -0.74 -2.49
N PRO A 199 -25.48 -1.35 -1.30
CA PRO A 199 -24.34 -2.21 -1.02
C PRO A 199 -24.47 -3.56 -1.76
N ALA A 200 -23.33 -4.11 -2.17
CA ALA A 200 -23.18 -5.49 -2.64
C ALA A 200 -22.29 -6.24 -1.63
N GLU A 201 -22.88 -6.71 -0.53
CA GLU A 201 -22.14 -7.39 0.53
C GLU A 201 -21.81 -8.83 0.13
N VAL A 202 -20.56 -9.25 0.36
CA VAL A 202 -20.10 -10.63 0.16
C VAL A 202 -19.26 -11.08 1.35
N HIS A 203 -19.55 -12.26 1.92
CA HIS A 203 -18.80 -12.78 3.06
C HIS A 203 -17.76 -13.82 2.63
N GLU A 204 -18.03 -14.53 1.53
CA GLU A 204 -17.21 -15.61 1.01
C GLU A 204 -17.31 -15.70 -0.52
N VAL A 205 -16.37 -16.44 -1.13
CA VAL A 205 -16.22 -16.52 -2.60
C VAL A 205 -17.50 -16.98 -3.30
N LYS A 206 -18.27 -17.88 -2.68
CA LYS A 206 -19.53 -18.40 -3.26
C LYS A 206 -20.63 -17.33 -3.37
N ASP A 207 -20.54 -16.24 -2.62
CA ASP A 207 -21.52 -15.15 -2.68
C ASP A 207 -21.32 -14.29 -3.93
N LEU A 208 -20.09 -14.21 -4.45
CA LEU A 208 -19.71 -13.34 -5.56
C LEU A 208 -20.57 -13.55 -6.81
N GLU A 209 -20.77 -14.80 -7.22
CA GLU A 209 -21.51 -15.11 -8.45
C GLU A 209 -22.96 -14.62 -8.36
N THR A 210 -23.63 -14.90 -7.24
CA THR A 210 -25.04 -14.51 -7.04
C THR A 210 -25.16 -12.99 -6.96
N THR A 211 -24.31 -12.33 -6.17
CA THR A 211 -24.32 -10.88 -5.98
C THR A 211 -24.01 -10.12 -7.28
N LEU A 212 -23.03 -10.56 -8.05
CA LEU A 212 -22.70 -9.91 -9.33
C LEU A 212 -23.74 -10.19 -10.42
N HIS A 213 -24.37 -11.38 -10.40
CA HIS A 213 -25.47 -11.67 -11.32
C HIS A 213 -26.66 -10.73 -11.07
N THR A 214 -27.04 -10.45 -9.83
CA THR A 214 -28.22 -9.59 -9.56
C THR A 214 -28.06 -8.17 -10.10
N LEU A 215 -26.83 -7.70 -10.24
CA LEU A 215 -26.52 -6.39 -10.79
C LEU A 215 -26.58 -6.37 -12.33
N ALA A 216 -26.46 -7.52 -12.98
CA ALA A 216 -26.44 -7.65 -14.44
C ALA A 216 -27.69 -7.06 -15.10
N GLY A 217 -27.52 -6.60 -16.35
CA GLY A 217 -28.60 -6.04 -17.17
C GLY A 217 -28.59 -4.50 -17.28
N PRO A 218 -29.54 -3.92 -18.03
CA PRO A 218 -29.45 -2.54 -18.52
C PRO A 218 -29.30 -1.51 -17.41
N GLY A 219 -28.29 -0.64 -17.51
CA GLY A 219 -28.06 0.46 -16.57
C GLY A 219 -27.55 0.07 -15.18
N GLY A 220 -27.09 -1.17 -15.00
CA GLY A 220 -26.33 -1.59 -13.82
C GLY A 220 -24.85 -1.23 -13.95
N GLY A 221 -24.20 -0.94 -12.83
CA GLY A 221 -22.76 -0.78 -12.78
C GLY A 221 -22.20 -1.09 -11.39
N LEU A 222 -20.94 -1.50 -11.36
CA LEU A 222 -20.27 -2.02 -10.18
C LEU A 222 -19.17 -1.03 -9.77
N ALA A 223 -19.11 -0.70 -8.49
CA ALA A 223 -17.89 -0.20 -7.88
C ALA A 223 -17.39 -1.24 -6.89
N VAL A 224 -16.08 -1.33 -6.71
CA VAL A 224 -15.47 -2.25 -5.75
C VAL A 224 -14.69 -1.44 -4.72
N GLU A 225 -14.93 -1.70 -3.45
CA GLU A 225 -14.14 -1.17 -2.33
C GLU A 225 -12.93 -2.09 -2.09
N SER A 226 -11.79 -1.51 -1.69
CA SER A 226 -10.65 -2.32 -1.25
C SER A 226 -10.85 -2.77 0.19
N ASP A 227 -10.75 -4.09 0.38
CA ASP A 227 -10.65 -4.74 1.67
C ASP A 227 -9.84 -6.04 1.50
N SER A 228 -9.42 -6.65 2.63
CA SER A 228 -8.57 -7.83 2.60
C SER A 228 -9.16 -9.01 1.81
N PHE A 229 -10.48 -9.19 1.84
CA PHE A 229 -11.14 -10.28 1.10
C PHE A 229 -11.15 -9.97 -0.40
N VAL A 230 -11.58 -8.77 -0.79
CA VAL A 230 -11.70 -8.38 -2.21
C VAL A 230 -10.31 -8.35 -2.87
N ASP A 231 -9.29 -7.82 -2.18
CA ASP A 231 -7.90 -7.79 -2.68
C ASP A 231 -7.28 -9.18 -2.87
N THR A 232 -7.81 -10.20 -2.19
CA THR A 232 -7.36 -11.60 -2.36
C THR A 232 -8.02 -12.27 -3.58
N HIS A 233 -9.19 -11.81 -3.99
CA HIS A 233 -10.03 -12.45 -5.02
C HIS A 233 -10.21 -11.58 -6.27
N VAL A 234 -9.20 -10.76 -6.61
CA VAL A 234 -9.20 -9.87 -7.79
C VAL A 234 -9.55 -10.64 -9.06
N GLY A 235 -8.94 -11.81 -9.27
CA GLY A 235 -9.14 -12.61 -10.46
C GLY A 235 -10.58 -13.12 -10.61
N GLU A 236 -11.15 -13.66 -9.53
CA GLU A 236 -12.54 -14.14 -9.50
C GLU A 236 -13.53 -13.01 -9.75
N ILE A 237 -13.35 -11.87 -9.09
CA ILE A 237 -14.21 -10.68 -9.22
C ILE A 237 -14.19 -10.16 -10.66
N VAL A 238 -13.00 -9.98 -11.24
CA VAL A 238 -12.85 -9.50 -12.62
C VAL A 238 -13.43 -10.48 -13.62
N SER A 239 -13.20 -11.79 -13.42
CA SER A 239 -13.76 -12.85 -14.27
C SER A 239 -15.29 -12.85 -14.27
N LEU A 240 -15.91 -12.77 -13.09
CA LEU A 240 -17.38 -12.72 -12.95
C LEU A 240 -17.96 -11.42 -13.52
N ALA A 241 -17.31 -10.28 -13.29
CA ALA A 241 -17.72 -9.01 -13.88
C ALA A 241 -17.70 -9.06 -15.42
N ALA A 242 -16.69 -9.70 -16.01
CA ALA A 242 -16.62 -9.94 -17.45
C ALA A 242 -17.71 -10.91 -17.93
N GLN A 243 -17.94 -12.01 -17.21
CA GLN A 243 -18.98 -13.01 -17.51
C GLN A 243 -20.38 -12.39 -17.56
N PHE A 244 -20.69 -11.46 -16.65
CA PHE A 244 -21.98 -10.78 -16.57
C PHE A 244 -22.01 -9.44 -17.33
N ALA A 245 -20.97 -9.11 -18.09
CA ALA A 245 -20.81 -7.87 -18.84
C ALA A 245 -21.07 -6.60 -18.00
N LEU A 246 -20.57 -6.58 -16.75
CA LEU A 246 -20.71 -5.46 -15.84
C LEU A 246 -19.76 -4.33 -16.22
N THR A 247 -20.30 -3.11 -16.28
CA THR A 247 -19.46 -1.91 -16.25
C THR A 247 -18.96 -1.74 -14.82
N ALA A 248 -17.66 -1.92 -14.60
CA ALA A 248 -17.08 -1.96 -13.26
C ALA A 248 -15.92 -0.98 -13.08
N VAL A 249 -15.87 -0.31 -11.92
CA VAL A 249 -14.75 0.54 -11.48
C VAL A 249 -14.14 -0.07 -10.22
N TYR A 250 -12.82 -0.18 -10.19
CA TYR A 250 -12.07 -0.89 -9.17
C TYR A 250 -11.17 0.04 -8.33
N PRO A 251 -10.76 -0.38 -7.13
CA PRO A 251 -9.99 0.48 -6.23
C PRO A 251 -8.52 0.56 -6.61
N THR A 252 -7.98 -0.39 -7.38
CA THR A 252 -6.54 -0.46 -7.65
C THR A 252 -6.19 -0.92 -9.07
N ARG A 253 -4.96 -0.64 -9.52
CA ARG A 253 -4.49 -0.90 -10.89
C ARG A 253 -4.46 -2.37 -11.28
N GLU A 254 -4.33 -3.25 -10.30
CA GLU A 254 -4.23 -4.70 -10.49
C GLU A 254 -5.50 -5.24 -11.16
N TYR A 255 -6.66 -4.60 -10.98
CA TYR A 255 -7.91 -5.05 -11.61
C TYR A 255 -7.91 -4.86 -13.13
N PRO A 256 -7.63 -3.66 -13.70
CA PRO A 256 -7.41 -3.51 -15.13
C PRO A 256 -6.35 -4.44 -15.74
N GLU A 257 -5.26 -4.70 -15.01
CA GLU A 257 -4.23 -5.66 -15.43
C GLU A 257 -4.77 -7.10 -15.54
N HIS A 258 -5.78 -7.46 -14.73
CA HIS A 258 -6.50 -8.74 -14.81
C HIS A 258 -7.69 -8.73 -15.78
N GLY A 259 -7.91 -7.64 -16.53
CA GLY A 259 -9.00 -7.51 -17.50
C GLY A 259 -10.21 -6.70 -17.01
N GLY A 260 -10.13 -6.06 -15.84
CA GLY A 260 -11.12 -5.10 -15.37
C GLY A 260 -11.20 -3.85 -16.27
N LEU A 261 -12.32 -3.14 -16.25
CA LEU A 261 -12.55 -1.99 -17.13
C LEU A 261 -11.72 -0.75 -16.76
N ALA A 262 -11.83 -0.28 -15.51
CA ALA A 262 -11.11 0.89 -15.05
C ALA A 262 -10.87 0.84 -13.54
N SER A 263 -9.81 1.45 -13.06
CA SER A 263 -9.56 1.63 -11.63
C SER A 263 -9.23 3.07 -11.28
N TYR A 264 -9.54 3.45 -10.05
CA TYR A 264 -9.11 4.72 -9.48
C TYR A 264 -8.81 4.57 -8.00
N GLY A 265 -7.55 4.75 -7.60
CA GLY A 265 -7.19 4.69 -6.18
C GLY A 265 -5.75 5.04 -5.90
N SER A 266 -5.35 4.93 -4.63
CA SER A 266 -4.06 5.42 -4.15
C SER A 266 -2.88 4.66 -4.77
N ASP A 267 -1.82 5.37 -5.10
CA ASP A 267 -0.56 4.78 -5.56
C ASP A 267 0.16 4.11 -4.39
N SER A 268 0.00 2.79 -4.23
CA SER A 268 0.62 2.06 -3.12
C SER A 268 2.16 2.11 -3.14
N PRO A 269 2.87 2.01 -4.28
CA PRO A 269 4.31 2.25 -4.32
C PRO A 269 4.75 3.62 -3.78
N ASP A 270 4.01 4.69 -4.04
CA ASP A 270 4.28 6.03 -3.50
C ASP A 270 4.15 6.06 -1.97
N LEU A 271 3.12 5.41 -1.41
CA LEU A 271 2.95 5.30 0.04
C LEU A 271 4.14 4.57 0.69
N PHE A 272 4.61 3.47 0.10
CA PHE A 272 5.79 2.74 0.56
C PHE A 272 7.06 3.59 0.45
N ARG A 273 7.25 4.30 -0.67
CA ARG A 273 8.38 5.22 -0.84
C ARG A 273 8.39 6.33 0.22
N ARG A 274 7.22 6.88 0.55
CA ARG A 274 7.06 7.91 1.59
C ARG A 274 7.25 7.33 2.99
N ALA A 275 6.88 6.07 3.25
CA ALA A 275 7.13 5.39 4.51
C ALA A 275 8.62 5.33 4.87
N ALA A 276 9.51 5.21 3.87
CA ALA A 276 10.95 5.30 4.09
C ALA A 276 11.38 6.61 4.78
N SER A 277 10.71 7.73 4.50
CA SER A 277 10.99 9.01 5.17
C SER A 277 10.58 9.02 6.65
N TYR A 278 9.57 8.23 7.03
CA TYR A 278 9.17 8.09 8.44
C TYR A 278 10.15 7.17 9.16
N VAL A 279 10.56 6.08 8.54
CA VAL A 279 11.63 5.21 9.06
C VAL A 279 12.92 5.99 9.26
N ASP A 280 13.35 6.81 8.30
CA ASP A 280 14.53 7.67 8.45
C ASP A 280 14.46 8.59 9.68
N LYS A 281 13.33 9.28 9.85
CA LYS A 281 13.10 10.16 11.01
C LYS A 281 13.13 9.38 12.32
N VAL A 282 12.48 8.22 12.36
CA VAL A 282 12.43 7.34 13.54
C VAL A 282 13.83 6.82 13.89
N LEU A 283 14.60 6.35 12.90
CA LEU A 283 15.98 5.92 13.09
C LEU A 283 16.88 7.08 13.55
N LYS A 284 16.54 8.32 13.24
CA LYS A 284 17.20 9.54 13.73
C LYS A 284 16.64 10.07 15.07
N GLY A 285 15.74 9.34 15.72
CA GLY A 285 15.23 9.63 17.06
C GLY A 285 13.89 10.37 17.13
N ALA A 286 13.22 10.61 16.00
CA ALA A 286 11.86 11.16 16.02
C ALA A 286 10.86 10.16 16.62
N LYS A 287 9.93 10.65 17.42
CA LYS A 287 8.89 9.80 18.04
C LYS A 287 7.70 9.64 17.11
N PRO A 288 7.15 8.42 16.92
CA PRO A 288 5.93 8.20 16.15
C PRO A 288 4.75 9.10 16.57
N ALA A 289 4.62 9.37 17.87
CA ALA A 289 3.57 10.26 18.42
C ALA A 289 3.63 11.71 17.88
N GLU A 290 4.76 12.14 17.34
CA GLU A 290 4.99 13.48 16.79
C GLU A 290 4.97 13.50 15.26
N LEU A 291 4.86 12.34 14.62
CA LEU A 291 4.77 12.18 13.17
C LEU A 291 3.29 12.03 12.78
N PRO A 292 2.67 12.99 12.07
CA PRO A 292 1.26 12.88 11.70
C PRO A 292 1.00 11.69 10.79
N VAL A 293 -0.15 11.02 10.90
CA VAL A 293 -0.60 10.07 9.87
C VAL A 293 -0.81 10.83 8.56
N GLN A 294 -0.35 10.24 7.47
CA GLN A 294 -0.42 10.82 6.14
C GLN A 294 -1.48 10.13 5.29
N GLN A 295 -2.24 10.92 4.53
CA GLN A 295 -3.14 10.43 3.49
C GLN A 295 -2.43 10.28 2.14
N PRO A 296 -3.03 9.54 1.18
CA PRO A 296 -2.52 9.50 -0.18
C PRO A 296 -2.52 10.88 -0.81
N THR A 297 -1.46 11.17 -1.56
CA THR A 297 -1.32 12.41 -2.34
C THR A 297 -1.26 12.14 -3.83
N LYS A 298 -1.14 10.86 -4.21
CA LYS A 298 -1.13 10.38 -5.58
C LYS A 298 -2.15 9.29 -5.73
N TYR A 299 -2.89 9.38 -6.82
CA TYR A 299 -3.93 8.45 -7.22
C TYR A 299 -3.66 8.09 -8.68
N ASN A 300 -3.97 6.86 -9.07
CA ASN A 300 -3.86 6.44 -10.46
C ASN A 300 -5.23 6.13 -11.05
N LEU A 301 -5.52 6.69 -12.21
CA LEU A 301 -6.58 6.24 -13.09
C LEU A 301 -5.99 5.32 -14.16
N VAL A 302 -6.38 4.05 -14.14
CA VAL A 302 -6.01 3.08 -15.18
C VAL A 302 -7.25 2.67 -15.94
N VAL A 303 -7.18 2.67 -17.26
CA VAL A 303 -8.29 2.30 -18.16
C VAL A 303 -7.86 1.13 -19.04
N ASN A 304 -8.73 0.13 -19.22
CA ASN A 304 -8.52 -0.99 -20.13
C ASN A 304 -9.42 -0.84 -21.36
N MET A 305 -8.81 -0.48 -22.50
CA MET A 305 -9.51 -0.26 -23.77
C MET A 305 -10.07 -1.55 -24.35
N LYS A 306 -9.36 -2.68 -24.21
CA LYS A 306 -9.87 -3.99 -24.63
C LYS A 306 -11.18 -4.34 -23.92
N THR A 307 -11.25 -4.11 -22.61
CA THR A 307 -12.47 -4.36 -21.84
C THR A 307 -13.56 -3.37 -22.21
N ALA A 308 -13.23 -2.08 -22.40
CA ALA A 308 -14.19 -1.10 -22.88
C ALA A 308 -14.82 -1.51 -24.23
N HIS A 309 -14.00 -1.95 -25.19
CA HIS A 309 -14.47 -2.45 -26.48
C HIS A 309 -15.34 -3.70 -26.36
N THR A 310 -14.95 -4.64 -25.50
CA THR A 310 -15.73 -5.86 -25.24
C THR A 310 -17.12 -5.54 -24.67
N LEU A 311 -17.21 -4.52 -23.82
CA LEU A 311 -18.47 -4.04 -23.24
C LEU A 311 -19.26 -3.11 -24.18
N GLY A 312 -18.74 -2.83 -25.39
CA GLY A 312 -19.38 -1.90 -26.34
C GLY A 312 -19.36 -0.44 -25.86
N LEU A 313 -18.44 -0.08 -24.96
CA LEU A 313 -18.31 1.26 -24.41
C LEU A 313 -17.42 2.12 -25.30
N THR A 314 -17.86 3.35 -25.56
CA THR A 314 -17.02 4.40 -26.15
C THR A 314 -16.44 5.23 -25.02
N MET A 315 -15.14 5.08 -24.76
CA MET A 315 -14.49 5.80 -23.68
C MET A 315 -14.49 7.32 -23.92
N PRO A 316 -14.98 8.14 -22.97
CA PRO A 316 -14.95 9.59 -23.10
C PRO A 316 -13.51 10.12 -23.14
N GLN A 317 -13.22 11.05 -24.05
CA GLN A 317 -11.90 11.66 -24.18
C GLN A 317 -11.43 12.34 -22.88
N ALA A 318 -12.35 12.91 -22.10
CA ALA A 318 -12.01 13.51 -20.81
C ALA A 318 -11.50 12.47 -19.78
N VAL A 319 -11.96 11.22 -19.86
CA VAL A 319 -11.48 10.13 -19.00
C VAL A 319 -10.09 9.67 -19.46
N LEU A 320 -9.89 9.52 -20.77
CA LEU A 320 -8.60 9.12 -21.33
C LEU A 320 -7.52 10.19 -21.10
N ALA A 321 -7.85 11.47 -21.24
CA ALA A 321 -6.91 12.57 -21.05
C ALA A 321 -6.38 12.70 -19.61
N ARG A 322 -7.12 12.16 -18.63
CA ARG A 322 -6.71 12.14 -17.22
C ARG A 322 -6.23 10.76 -16.75
N ALA A 323 -6.22 9.75 -17.63
CA ALA A 323 -5.72 8.43 -17.29
C ALA A 323 -4.20 8.47 -17.18
N ASP A 324 -3.68 7.93 -16.09
CA ASP A 324 -2.24 7.75 -15.91
C ASP A 324 -1.72 6.61 -16.78
N GLU A 325 -2.59 5.64 -17.08
CA GLU A 325 -2.26 4.49 -17.91
C GLU A 325 -3.49 4.01 -18.69
N VAL A 326 -3.27 3.67 -19.96
CA VAL A 326 -4.26 3.07 -20.85
C VAL A 326 -3.69 1.73 -21.32
N ILE A 327 -4.38 0.65 -20.94
CA ILE A 327 -4.07 -0.71 -21.35
C ILE A 327 -4.85 -1.01 -22.64
N GLU A 328 -4.14 -1.48 -23.67
CA GLU A 328 -4.68 -1.80 -25.00
C GLU A 328 -4.97 -3.30 -25.19
#